data_AF-A0AAW8M0U4-F1
#
_entry.id   AF-A0AAW8M0U4-F1
#
_cell.length_a   1.000
_cell.length_b   1.000
_cell.length_c   1.000
_cell.angle_alpha   90.00
_cell.angle_beta   90.00
_cell.angle_gamma   90.00
#
_symmetry.space_group_name_H-M   'P 1'
#
loop_
_entity.id
_entity.type
_entity.pdbx_description
1 polymer ?
#
loop_
_entity_poly.entity_id
_entity_poly.type
_entity_poly.pdbx_seq_one_letter_code
_entity_poly.pdbx_strand_id
1 'polypeptide(L)'
;MAKSATQFRQSIRQSARVVPLRRGATLEMVRLSCPDETQALRIAESFGTAIVDGDGIRDMHERLIVETATALSDGLGDRAMQIHLQRIVGAYVGSAHGAGQFYSRAVTEARDATAKSAADARDEDLDGPVGYESVAQRKREFAADMGIQAHALRMAAVGAVAAYEQVVGETWKPFDRPVENPGQTLDRKAAAVQLSAFE
;
A
#
# COMPACT_ATOMS: atom_id res chain seq x y z
N MET A 1 50.09 -33.79 45.77
CA MET A 1 50.09 -33.19 44.41
C MET A 1 48.71 -33.41 43.81
N ALA A 2 47.88 -32.36 43.74
CA ALA A 2 46.48 -32.42 43.33
C ALA A 2 46.36 -32.38 41.79
N LYS A 3 45.56 -33.28 41.22
CA LYS A 3 45.25 -33.34 39.78
C LYS A 3 44.23 -32.25 39.43
N SER A 4 44.55 -31.39 38.46
CA SER A 4 43.67 -30.34 37.96
C SER A 4 42.77 -30.91 36.85
N ALA A 5 41.45 -30.78 37.03
CA ALA A 5 40.45 -31.23 36.06
C ALA A 5 40.26 -30.18 34.96
N THR A 6 40.47 -30.58 33.70
CA THR A 6 40.27 -29.75 32.51
C THR A 6 38.77 -29.52 32.27
N GLN A 7 38.32 -28.28 32.45
CA GLN A 7 36.94 -27.87 32.25
C GLN A 7 36.70 -27.55 30.76
N PHE A 8 35.96 -28.40 30.05
CA PHE A 8 35.51 -28.13 28.68
C PHE A 8 34.51 -26.96 28.70
N ARG A 9 34.91 -25.80 28.17
CA ARG A 9 33.98 -24.70 27.85
C ARG A 9 33.23 -25.05 26.57
N GLN A 10 32.00 -25.54 26.70
CA GLN A 10 31.05 -25.58 25.59
C GLN A 10 30.74 -24.15 25.14
N SER A 11 31.11 -23.79 23.92
CA SER A 11 30.69 -22.53 23.32
C SER A 11 29.19 -22.62 22.98
N ILE A 12 28.39 -21.82 23.67
CA ILE A 12 26.99 -21.62 23.33
C ILE A 12 26.98 -20.90 21.98
N ARG A 13 26.62 -21.61 20.91
CA ARG A 13 26.32 -20.98 19.61
C ARG A 13 25.13 -20.06 19.82
N GLN A 14 25.36 -18.76 19.87
CA GLN A 14 24.29 -17.77 19.84
C GLN A 14 23.51 -17.96 18.54
N SER A 15 22.26 -18.40 18.64
CA SER A 15 21.34 -18.44 17.51
C SER A 15 21.15 -17.02 17.00
N ALA A 16 21.44 -16.79 15.72
CA ALA A 16 21.24 -15.49 15.09
C ALA A 16 19.79 -15.04 15.30
N ARG A 17 19.62 -13.86 15.89
CA ARG A 17 18.30 -13.28 16.19
C ARG A 17 17.63 -12.93 14.86
N VAL A 18 16.57 -13.65 14.50
CA VAL A 18 15.76 -13.35 13.31
C VAL A 18 15.10 -11.98 13.52
N VAL A 19 15.57 -10.97 12.79
CA VAL A 19 14.98 -9.63 12.81
C VAL A 19 13.68 -9.69 11.99
N PRO A 20 12.51 -9.38 12.58
CA PRO A 20 11.29 -9.28 11.81
C PRO A 20 11.45 -8.22 10.72
N LEU A 21 11.12 -8.58 9.49
CA LEU A 21 11.15 -7.68 8.34
C LEU A 21 9.72 -7.19 8.07
N ARG A 22 9.54 -5.88 7.89
CA ARG A 22 8.30 -5.36 7.34
C ARG A 22 8.36 -5.57 5.83
N ARG A 23 7.53 -6.50 5.34
CA ARG A 23 7.39 -6.73 3.90
C ARG A 23 6.88 -5.46 3.23
N GLY A 24 7.61 -5.00 2.22
CA GLY A 24 7.15 -3.89 1.39
C GLY A 24 5.95 -4.30 0.53
N ALA A 25 5.16 -3.32 0.11
CA ALA A 25 4.06 -3.55 -0.82
C ALA A 25 4.60 -4.13 -2.15
N THR A 26 3.93 -5.15 -2.67
CA THR A 26 4.24 -5.73 -3.98
C THR A 26 3.24 -5.25 -5.03
N LEU A 27 3.61 -5.30 -6.31
CA LEU A 27 2.66 -5.05 -7.39
C LEU A 27 1.48 -6.03 -7.36
N GLU A 28 1.71 -7.27 -6.90
CA GLU A 28 0.64 -8.26 -6.73
C GLU A 28 -0.37 -7.85 -5.65
N MET A 29 0.10 -7.29 -4.53
CA MET A 29 -0.79 -6.73 -3.51
C MET A 29 -1.62 -5.56 -4.07
N VAL A 30 -1.04 -4.71 -4.92
CA VAL A 30 -1.78 -3.64 -5.61
C VAL A 30 -2.87 -4.23 -6.50
N ARG A 31 -2.56 -5.27 -7.28
CA ARG A 31 -3.52 -5.92 -8.19
C ARG A 31 -4.72 -6.52 -7.47
N LEU A 32 -4.50 -7.06 -6.27
CA LEU A 32 -5.56 -7.64 -5.44
C LEU A 32 -6.43 -6.57 -4.75
N SER A 33 -5.87 -5.40 -4.43
CA SER A 33 -6.58 -4.37 -3.67
C SER A 33 -7.20 -3.25 -4.51
N CYS A 34 -6.67 -2.99 -5.71
CA CYS A 34 -7.13 -1.92 -6.59
C CYS A 34 -8.01 -2.49 -7.72
N PRO A 35 -9.04 -1.76 -8.18
CA PRO A 35 -9.82 -2.15 -9.34
C PRO A 35 -8.94 -2.42 -10.58
N ASP A 36 -9.27 -3.45 -11.33
CA ASP A 36 -8.79 -3.60 -12.70
C ASP A 36 -9.56 -2.69 -13.66
N GLU A 37 -9.15 -2.65 -14.92
CA GLU A 37 -9.75 -1.78 -15.95
C GLU A 37 -11.25 -2.05 -16.13
N THR A 38 -11.65 -3.32 -16.16
CA THR A 38 -13.06 -3.70 -16.29
C THR A 38 -13.88 -3.22 -15.09
N GLN A 39 -13.34 -3.35 -13.88
CA GLN A 39 -14.00 -2.88 -12.68
C GLN A 39 -14.06 -1.34 -12.63
N ALA A 40 -12.99 -0.65 -13.01
CA ALA A 40 -12.94 0.81 -13.06
C ALA A 40 -13.97 1.38 -14.05
N LEU A 41 -14.10 0.78 -15.24
CA LEU A 41 -15.11 1.17 -16.23
C LEU A 41 -16.53 1.00 -15.68
N ARG A 42 -16.83 -0.14 -15.05
CA ARG A 42 -18.15 -0.37 -14.42
C ARG A 42 -18.45 0.63 -13.32
N ILE A 43 -17.45 1.01 -12.51
CA ILE A 43 -17.61 2.04 -11.48
C ILE A 43 -17.94 3.39 -12.15
N ALA A 44 -17.20 3.79 -13.17
CA ALA A 44 -17.43 5.02 -13.92
C ALA A 44 -18.83 5.09 -14.52
N GLU A 45 -19.28 4.02 -15.18
CA GLU A 45 -20.61 3.93 -15.76
C GLU A 45 -21.74 3.96 -14.71
N SER A 46 -21.56 3.23 -13.60
CA SER A 46 -22.61 3.08 -12.58
C SER A 46 -22.80 4.34 -11.73
N PHE A 47 -21.73 5.09 -11.50
CA PHE A 47 -21.73 6.26 -10.62
C PHE A 47 -21.55 7.59 -11.37
N GLY A 48 -21.39 7.56 -12.69
CA GLY A 48 -21.13 8.75 -13.49
C GLY A 48 -19.79 9.42 -13.18
N THR A 49 -18.80 8.67 -12.69
CA THR A 49 -17.46 9.19 -12.38
C THR A 49 -16.57 9.21 -13.63
N ALA A 50 -15.39 9.81 -13.51
CA ALA A 50 -14.48 9.96 -14.64
C ALA A 50 -13.98 8.60 -15.18
N ILE A 51 -14.05 8.42 -16.49
CA ILE A 51 -13.36 7.33 -17.19
C ILE A 51 -11.88 7.68 -17.29
N VAL A 52 -11.03 6.82 -16.73
CA VAL A 52 -9.58 7.03 -16.68
C VAL A 52 -8.91 6.34 -17.87
N ASP A 53 -8.04 7.06 -18.57
CA ASP A 53 -7.12 6.50 -19.56
C ASP A 53 -5.97 5.76 -18.85
N GLY A 54 -6.22 4.49 -18.50
CA GLY A 54 -5.28 3.67 -17.75
C GLY A 54 -3.98 3.39 -18.51
N ASP A 55 -4.06 3.11 -19.81
CA ASP A 55 -2.90 2.86 -20.66
C ASP A 55 -2.06 4.13 -20.82
N GLY A 56 -2.69 5.29 -21.07
CA GLY A 56 -1.98 6.56 -21.15
C GLY A 56 -1.25 6.92 -19.84
N ILE A 57 -1.86 6.64 -18.68
CA ILE A 57 -1.19 6.82 -17.38
C ILE A 57 0.02 5.89 -17.26
N ARG A 58 -0.14 4.60 -17.56
CA ARG A 58 0.95 3.61 -17.49
C ARG A 58 2.12 4.04 -18.36
N ASP A 59 1.85 4.30 -19.64
CA ASP A 59 2.87 4.61 -20.64
C ASP A 59 3.60 5.92 -20.31
N MET A 60 2.88 6.92 -19.78
CA MET A 60 3.50 8.18 -19.35
C MET A 60 4.44 7.99 -18.16
N HIS A 61 4.05 7.19 -17.17
CA HIS A 61 4.89 6.95 -15.98
C HIS A 61 6.11 6.10 -16.31
N GLU A 62 5.96 5.13 -17.21
CA GLU A 62 7.08 4.35 -17.74
C GLU A 62 8.09 5.29 -18.43
N ARG A 63 7.62 6.08 -19.39
CA ARG A 63 8.45 7.03 -20.14
C ARG A 63 9.16 8.03 -19.22
N LEU A 64 8.44 8.63 -18.28
CA LEU A 64 9.00 9.60 -17.32
C LEU A 64 10.21 9.01 -16.56
N ILE A 65 10.08 7.78 -16.06
CA ILE A 65 11.14 7.15 -15.28
C ILE A 65 12.31 6.76 -16.17
N VAL A 66 12.06 6.25 -17.38
CA VAL A 66 13.13 5.93 -18.33
C VAL A 66 13.91 7.17 -18.73
N GLU A 67 13.24 8.25 -19.13
CA GLU A 67 13.90 9.49 -19.56
C GLU A 67 14.73 10.12 -18.44
N THR A 68 14.20 10.15 -17.21
CA THR A 68 14.95 10.66 -16.05
C THR A 68 16.12 9.77 -15.67
N ALA A 69 16.01 8.45 -15.82
CA ALA A 69 17.13 7.54 -15.62
C ALA A 69 18.21 7.72 -16.69
N THR A 70 17.84 7.92 -17.96
CA THR A 70 18.79 8.22 -19.05
C THR A 70 19.53 9.52 -18.77
N ALA A 71 18.86 10.57 -18.31
CA ALA A 71 19.54 11.83 -17.95
C ALA A 71 20.55 11.67 -16.79
N LEU A 72 20.39 10.64 -15.95
CA LEU A 72 21.25 10.35 -14.81
C LEU A 72 22.39 9.37 -15.14
N SER A 73 22.40 8.71 -16.31
CA SER A 73 23.30 7.61 -16.61
C SER A 73 24.78 8.00 -16.66
N ASP A 74 25.08 9.23 -17.08
CA ASP A 74 26.46 9.72 -17.15
C ASP A 74 27.04 10.02 -15.75
N GLY A 75 26.16 10.25 -14.77
CA GLY A 75 26.53 10.63 -13.40
C GLY A 75 26.40 9.51 -12.36
N LEU A 76 25.75 8.40 -12.68
CA LEU A 76 25.51 7.29 -11.75
C LEU A 76 26.01 5.97 -12.35
N GLY A 77 26.82 5.24 -11.57
CA GLY A 77 27.08 3.83 -11.88
C GLY A 77 25.85 2.95 -11.65
N ASP A 78 25.81 1.77 -12.29
CA ASP A 78 24.65 0.87 -12.34
C ASP A 78 24.04 0.56 -10.96
N ARG A 79 24.87 0.26 -9.95
CA ARG A 79 24.39 -0.01 -8.59
C ARG A 79 23.69 1.18 -7.96
N ALA A 80 24.19 2.40 -8.20
CA ALA A 80 23.59 3.62 -7.68
C ALA A 80 22.25 3.89 -8.38
N MET A 81 22.19 3.68 -9.70
CA MET A 81 20.94 3.75 -10.49
C MET A 81 19.90 2.77 -9.95
N GLN A 82 20.28 1.50 -9.75
CA GLN A 82 19.40 0.45 -9.22
C GLN A 82 18.81 0.86 -7.86
N ILE A 83 19.65 1.28 -6.90
CA ILE A 83 19.20 1.70 -5.56
C ILE A 83 18.27 2.91 -5.64
N HIS A 84 18.56 3.86 -6.54
CA HIS A 84 17.74 5.05 -6.76
C HIS A 84 16.35 4.68 -7.29
N LEU A 85 16.28 3.95 -8.40
CA LEU A 85 15.03 3.54 -9.02
C LEU A 85 14.23 2.61 -8.12
N GLN A 86 14.89 1.74 -7.37
CA GLN A 86 14.23 0.85 -6.41
C GLN A 86 13.45 1.62 -5.34
N ARG A 87 13.91 2.81 -4.94
CA ARG A 87 13.19 3.70 -4.01
C ARG A 87 12.02 4.41 -4.68
N ILE A 88 12.22 4.95 -5.88
CA ILE A 88 11.18 5.66 -6.65
C ILE A 88 10.02 4.73 -6.95
N VAL A 89 10.32 3.56 -7.51
CA VAL A 89 9.31 2.56 -7.90
C VAL A 89 8.60 2.02 -6.67
N GLY A 90 9.33 1.81 -5.57
CA GLY A 90 8.73 1.46 -4.29
C GLY A 90 7.74 2.49 -3.75
N ALA A 91 7.95 3.78 -4.03
CA ALA A 91 6.99 4.82 -3.64
C ALA A 91 5.68 4.73 -4.45
N TYR A 92 5.77 4.50 -5.77
CA TYR A 92 4.59 4.28 -6.61
C TYR A 92 3.79 3.06 -6.18
N VAL A 93 4.46 1.90 -6.00
CA VAL A 93 3.81 0.66 -5.57
C VAL A 93 3.20 0.82 -4.17
N GLY A 94 3.91 1.46 -3.25
CA GLY A 94 3.42 1.74 -1.90
C GLY A 94 2.19 2.66 -1.90
N SER A 95 2.19 3.70 -2.72
CA SER A 95 1.05 4.62 -2.86
C SER A 95 -0.17 3.93 -3.44
N ALA A 96 0.00 3.16 -4.53
CA ALA A 96 -1.07 2.40 -5.14
C ALA A 96 -1.66 1.36 -4.17
N HIS A 97 -0.82 0.65 -3.42
CA HIS A 97 -1.31 -0.31 -2.44
C HIS A 97 -2.09 0.38 -1.31
N GLY A 98 -1.60 1.53 -0.81
CA GLY A 98 -2.30 2.34 0.17
C GLY A 98 -3.69 2.78 -0.32
N ALA A 99 -3.77 3.25 -1.56
CA ALA A 99 -5.04 3.63 -2.19
C ALA A 99 -6.00 2.43 -2.33
N GLY A 100 -5.49 1.26 -2.76
CA GLY A 100 -6.30 0.04 -2.82
C GLY A 100 -6.83 -0.43 -1.47
N GLN A 101 -6.02 -0.31 -0.40
CA GLN A 101 -6.47 -0.60 0.97
C GLN A 101 -7.56 0.38 1.43
N PHE A 102 -7.41 1.67 1.10
CA PHE A 102 -8.39 2.69 1.44
C PHE A 102 -9.72 2.46 0.70
N TYR A 103 -9.65 2.20 -0.61
CA TYR A 103 -10.79 1.78 -1.42
C TYR A 103 -11.49 0.54 -0.85
N SER A 104 -10.73 -0.51 -0.50
CA SER A 104 -11.28 -1.74 0.07
C SER A 104 -12.06 -1.47 1.37
N ARG A 105 -11.58 -0.57 2.23
CA ARG A 105 -12.29 -0.15 3.45
C ARG A 105 -13.56 0.63 3.11
N ALA A 106 -13.49 1.58 2.18
CA ALA A 106 -14.64 2.36 1.73
C ALA A 106 -15.76 1.46 1.17
N VAL A 107 -15.41 0.42 0.40
CA VAL A 107 -16.37 -0.57 -0.11
C VAL A 107 -17.04 -1.34 1.02
N THR A 108 -16.29 -1.78 2.03
CA THR A 108 -16.86 -2.47 3.21
C THR A 108 -17.83 -1.55 3.94
N GLU A 109 -17.44 -0.31 4.21
CA GLU A 109 -18.32 0.66 4.88
C GLU A 109 -19.59 0.96 4.09
N ALA A 110 -19.50 1.03 2.76
CA ALA A 110 -20.64 1.24 1.88
C ALA A 110 -21.59 0.03 1.89
N ARG A 111 -21.05 -1.20 1.94
CA ARG A 111 -21.84 -2.43 2.07
C ARG A 111 -22.55 -2.50 3.42
N ASP A 112 -21.85 -2.19 4.51
CA ASP A 112 -22.41 -2.19 5.85
C ASP A 112 -23.55 -1.18 5.99
N ALA A 113 -23.36 0.05 5.47
CA ALA A 113 -24.41 1.07 5.47
C ALA A 113 -25.62 0.67 4.60
N THR A 114 -25.38 0.02 3.46
CA THR A 114 -26.46 -0.50 2.60
C THR A 114 -27.25 -1.60 3.32
N ALA A 115 -26.56 -2.55 3.95
CA ALA A 115 -27.20 -3.63 4.71
C ALA A 115 -28.03 -3.10 5.88
N LYS A 116 -27.50 -2.12 6.62
CA LYS A 116 -28.23 -1.46 7.70
C LYS A 116 -29.48 -0.73 7.20
N SER A 117 -29.36 0.04 6.12
CA SER A 117 -30.52 0.74 5.55
C SER A 117 -31.64 -0.20 5.07
N ALA A 118 -31.29 -1.40 4.60
CA ALA A 118 -32.25 -2.41 4.19
C ALA A 118 -32.94 -3.12 5.38
N ALA A 119 -32.31 -3.11 6.55
CA ALA A 119 -32.89 -3.62 7.79
C ALA A 119 -33.77 -2.57 8.48
N ASP A 120 -33.32 -1.31 8.55
CA ASP A 120 -34.05 -0.19 9.18
C ASP A 120 -35.36 0.13 8.43
N ALA A 121 -35.41 -0.09 7.11
CA ALA A 121 -36.64 0.02 6.30
C ALA A 121 -37.74 -1.01 6.66
N ARG A 122 -37.47 -1.95 7.59
CA ARG A 122 -38.47 -2.91 8.11
C ARG A 122 -39.10 -2.47 9.43
N ASP A 123 -38.56 -1.44 10.10
CA ASP A 123 -38.94 -1.09 11.47
C ASP A 123 -39.52 0.33 11.62
N GLU A 124 -39.48 1.19 10.59
CA GLU A 124 -39.99 2.56 10.68
C GLU A 124 -40.79 3.01 9.44
N ASP A 125 -42.10 3.24 9.63
CA ASP A 125 -42.94 4.16 8.83
C ASP A 125 -42.44 5.62 9.02
N LEU A 126 -41.19 5.90 8.65
CA LEU A 126 -40.62 7.25 8.67
C LEU A 126 -40.01 7.56 7.31
N ASP A 127 -40.84 8.12 6.44
CA ASP A 127 -40.39 8.90 5.30
C ASP A 127 -39.49 10.04 5.82
N GLY A 128 -38.17 9.85 5.74
CA GLY A 128 -37.22 10.94 5.79
C GLY A 128 -37.49 11.93 4.65
N PRO A 129 -37.01 13.19 4.74
CA PRO A 129 -37.32 14.22 3.76
C PRO A 129 -36.96 13.76 2.34
N VAL A 130 -37.98 13.59 1.51
CA VAL A 130 -37.87 13.15 0.12
C VAL A 130 -36.95 14.12 -0.63
N GLY A 131 -35.82 13.63 -1.16
CA GLY A 131 -34.90 14.42 -2.00
C GLY A 131 -33.46 14.57 -1.53
N TYR A 132 -33.07 14.01 -0.37
CA TYR A 132 -31.67 13.96 0.06
C TYR A 132 -31.07 12.55 -0.12
N GLU A 133 -29.83 12.46 -0.59
CA GLU A 133 -29.12 11.18 -0.72
C GLU A 133 -28.97 10.49 0.64
N SER A 134 -29.33 9.20 0.68
CA SER A 134 -29.19 8.40 1.89
C SER A 134 -27.72 8.31 2.32
N VAL A 135 -27.47 8.11 3.62
CA VAL A 135 -26.10 7.88 4.13
C VAL A 135 -25.44 6.70 3.40
N ALA A 136 -26.21 5.66 3.08
CA ALA A 136 -25.73 4.52 2.30
C ALA A 136 -25.31 4.92 0.88
N GLN A 137 -26.09 5.78 0.20
CA GLN A 137 -25.77 6.27 -1.13
C GLN A 137 -24.47 7.05 -1.16
N ARG A 138 -24.31 8.04 -0.26
CA ARG A 138 -23.09 8.85 -0.17
C ARG A 138 -21.83 8.01 0.09
N LYS A 139 -21.95 6.94 0.90
CA LYS A 139 -20.83 6.01 1.12
C LYS A 139 -20.48 5.20 -0.13
N ARG A 140 -21.47 4.82 -0.94
CA ARG A 140 -21.23 4.13 -2.22
C ARG A 140 -20.53 5.04 -3.23
N GLU A 141 -20.97 6.29 -3.36
CA GLU A 141 -20.32 7.30 -4.22
C GLU A 141 -18.89 7.58 -3.77
N PHE A 142 -18.66 7.75 -2.47
CA PHE A 142 -17.31 7.90 -1.94
C PHE A 142 -16.42 6.68 -2.27
N ALA A 143 -16.94 5.46 -2.12
CA ALA A 143 -16.21 4.26 -2.49
C ALA A 143 -15.93 4.19 -4.01
N ALA A 144 -16.85 4.66 -4.85
CA ALA A 144 -16.68 4.75 -6.29
C ALA A 144 -15.53 5.70 -6.66
N ASP A 145 -15.50 6.91 -6.10
CA ASP A 145 -14.41 7.87 -6.29
C ASP A 145 -13.05 7.29 -5.89
N MET A 146 -13.00 6.62 -4.73
CA MET A 146 -11.78 5.96 -4.26
C MET A 146 -11.35 4.81 -5.18
N GLY A 147 -12.30 4.10 -5.80
CA GLY A 147 -12.02 3.06 -6.77
C GLY A 147 -11.30 3.61 -8.01
N ILE A 148 -11.78 4.73 -8.55
CA ILE A 148 -11.16 5.39 -9.71
C ILE A 148 -9.75 5.89 -9.37
N GLN A 149 -9.58 6.53 -8.21
CA GLN A 149 -8.25 6.99 -7.76
C GLN A 149 -7.27 5.82 -7.55
N ALA A 150 -7.73 4.73 -6.93
CA ALA A 150 -6.91 3.53 -6.71
C ALA A 150 -6.51 2.85 -8.03
N HIS A 151 -7.40 2.85 -9.02
CA HIS A 151 -7.11 2.33 -10.36
C HIS A 151 -6.04 3.19 -11.08
N ALA A 152 -6.19 4.52 -11.08
CA ALA A 152 -5.19 5.41 -11.68
C ALA A 152 -3.80 5.20 -11.07
N LEU A 153 -3.70 5.10 -9.74
CA LEU A 153 -2.44 4.84 -9.04
C LEU A 153 -1.88 3.44 -9.32
N ARG A 154 -2.74 2.44 -9.50
CA ARG A 154 -2.33 1.11 -9.97
C ARG A 154 -1.63 1.20 -11.33
N MET A 155 -2.19 1.95 -12.28
CA MET A 155 -1.59 2.09 -13.61
C MET A 155 -0.26 2.83 -13.57
N ALA A 156 -0.14 3.88 -12.75
CA ALA A 156 1.14 4.55 -12.49
C ALA A 156 2.20 3.59 -11.90
N ALA A 157 1.80 2.74 -10.94
CA ALA A 157 2.70 1.74 -10.36
C ALA A 157 3.12 0.65 -11.36
N VAL A 158 2.23 0.23 -12.26
CA VAL A 158 2.56 -0.71 -13.35
C VAL A 158 3.62 -0.10 -14.27
N GLY A 159 3.42 1.14 -14.73
CA GLY A 159 4.38 1.83 -15.60
C GLY A 159 5.73 2.03 -14.93
N ALA A 160 5.74 2.38 -13.63
CA ALA A 160 6.98 2.51 -12.87
C ALA A 160 7.76 1.18 -12.74
N VAL A 161 7.06 0.06 -12.50
CA VAL A 161 7.69 -1.25 -12.45
C VAL A 161 8.24 -1.67 -13.82
N ALA A 162 7.51 -1.38 -14.91
CA ALA A 162 7.98 -1.64 -16.27
C ALA A 162 9.27 -0.85 -16.59
N ALA A 163 9.32 0.44 -16.24
CA ALA A 163 10.52 1.25 -16.42
C ALA A 163 11.72 0.73 -15.61
N TYR A 164 11.49 0.24 -14.38
CA TYR A 164 12.56 -0.38 -13.60
C TYR A 164 13.15 -1.59 -14.33
N GLU A 165 12.29 -2.48 -14.82
CA GLU A 165 12.72 -3.68 -15.54
C GLU A 165 13.47 -3.33 -16.82
N GLN A 166 13.04 -2.28 -17.55
CA GLN A 166 13.72 -1.80 -18.74
C GLN A 166 15.11 -1.22 -18.43
N VAL A 167 15.24 -0.39 -17.39
CA VAL A 167 16.51 0.31 -17.09
C VAL A 167 17.50 -0.60 -16.36
N VAL A 168 17.02 -1.42 -15.44
CA VAL A 168 17.87 -2.28 -14.58
C VAL A 168 18.08 -3.67 -15.20
N GLY A 169 17.15 -4.14 -16.03
CA GLY A 169 17.20 -5.50 -16.60
C GLY A 169 16.72 -6.60 -15.63
N GLU A 170 16.12 -6.24 -14.50
CA GLU A 170 15.63 -7.17 -13.49
C GLU A 170 14.19 -6.85 -13.09
N THR A 171 13.39 -7.88 -12.81
CA THR A 171 12.04 -7.70 -12.25
C THR A 171 12.12 -7.01 -10.88
N TRP A 172 11.41 -5.89 -10.73
CA TRP A 172 11.35 -5.15 -9.47
C TRP A 172 10.77 -5.99 -8.32
N LYS A 173 11.40 -5.91 -7.15
CA LYS A 173 10.90 -6.53 -5.90
C LYS A 173 11.02 -5.53 -4.75
N PRO A 174 10.05 -5.47 -3.82
CA PRO A 174 10.16 -4.55 -2.69
C PRO A 174 11.37 -4.87 -1.82
N PHE A 175 12.00 -3.82 -1.27
CA PHE A 175 12.96 -4.01 -0.19
C PHE A 175 12.22 -4.38 1.09
N ASP A 176 12.62 -5.49 1.69
CA ASP A 176 12.28 -5.81 3.06
C ASP A 176 13.08 -4.90 4.00
N ARG A 177 12.39 -4.09 4.81
CA ARG A 177 13.06 -3.27 5.82
C ARG A 177 13.04 -3.99 7.16
N PRO A 178 14.16 -4.00 7.90
CA PRO A 178 14.15 -4.33 9.32
C PRO A 178 13.05 -3.54 10.02
N VAL A 179 12.21 -4.22 10.80
CA VAL A 179 11.30 -3.52 11.71
C VAL A 179 12.17 -2.77 12.70
N GLU A 180 12.16 -1.44 12.64
CA GLU A 180 12.74 -0.62 13.70
C GLU A 180 11.94 -0.87 14.99
N ASN A 181 12.60 -1.35 16.03
CA ASN A 181 12.02 -1.74 17.32
C ASN A 181 10.97 -2.87 17.24
N PRO A 182 11.37 -4.10 16.90
CA PRO A 182 10.48 -5.25 16.95
C PRO A 182 10.16 -5.57 18.42
N GLY A 183 9.10 -4.97 18.95
CA GLY A 183 8.62 -5.21 20.32
C GLY A 183 8.30 -3.98 21.17
N GLN A 184 8.52 -2.75 20.68
CA GLN A 184 7.97 -1.55 21.35
C GLN A 184 6.72 -1.10 20.60
N THR A 185 5.54 -1.51 21.06
CA THR A 185 4.30 -0.87 20.62
C THR A 185 4.43 0.62 20.90
N LEU A 186 4.23 1.46 19.88
CA LEU A 186 4.27 2.92 20.02
C LEU A 186 3.41 3.40 21.19
N ASP A 187 2.31 2.68 21.46
CA ASP A 187 1.44 2.83 22.64
C ASP A 187 2.17 2.84 23.98
N ARG A 188 3.15 1.95 24.22
CA ARG A 188 3.86 1.93 25.50
C ARG A 188 4.79 3.11 25.69
N LYS A 189 5.43 3.58 24.61
CA LYS A 189 6.27 4.78 24.65
C LYS A 189 5.43 6.05 24.78
N ALA A 190 4.31 6.13 24.03
CA ALA A 190 3.37 7.24 24.14
C ALA A 190 2.73 7.30 25.54
N ALA A 191 2.30 6.15 26.08
CA ALA A 191 1.78 6.05 27.44
C ALA A 191 2.82 6.42 28.49
N ALA A 192 4.08 6.00 28.35
CA ALA A 192 5.15 6.37 29.28
C ALA A 192 5.46 7.88 29.25
N VAL A 193 5.47 8.50 28.06
CA VAL A 193 5.67 9.96 27.91
C VAL A 193 4.46 10.74 28.45
N GLN A 194 3.24 10.24 28.24
CA GLN A 194 2.01 10.83 28.81
C GLN A 194 1.97 10.69 30.33
N LEU A 195 2.42 9.56 30.88
CA LEU A 195 2.51 9.33 32.33
C LEU A 195 3.60 10.18 32.98
N SER A 196 4.75 10.36 32.32
CA SER A 196 5.81 11.26 32.81
C SER A 196 5.42 12.74 32.79
N ALA A 197 4.31 13.11 32.15
CA ALA A 197 3.76 14.46 32.23
C ALA A 197 3.01 14.72 33.56
N PHE A 198 2.84 13.69 34.40
CA PHE A 198 2.20 13.77 35.71
C PHE A 198 3.19 13.53 36.87
N GLU A 199 4.49 13.42 36.61
CA GLU A 199 5.57 13.35 37.61
C GLU A 199 6.34 14.68 37.74
#